data_AF-A0A964KAP6-F1
#
_entry.id   AF-A0A964KAP6-F1
#
_cell.length_a   1.000
_cell.length_b   1.000
_cell.length_c   1.000
_cell.angle_alpha   90.00
_cell.angle_beta   90.00
_cell.angle_gamma   90.00
#
_symmetry.space_group_name_H-M   'P 1'
#
loop_
_entity.id
_entity.type
_entity.pdbx_description
1 polymer ?
#
loop_
_entity_poly.entity_id
_entity_poly.type
_entity_poly.pdbx_seq_one_letter_code
_entity_poly.pdbx_strand_id
1 'polypeptide(L)' 'MKEGTKRVLAYSLYLWIGTAAVISFNIAAAMSHSESLTVAALALTGMAALAGIVFGLWAAITLASPK' A
#
# COMPACT_ATOMS: atom_id res chain seq x y z
N MET A 1 -5.28 13.69 -20.24
CA MET A 1 -5.25 13.36 -18.80
C MET A 1 -4.81 14.57 -18.00
N LYS A 2 -5.59 14.97 -16.98
CA LYS A 2 -5.23 16.05 -16.05
C LYS A 2 -3.93 15.69 -15.31
N GLU A 3 -3.15 16.70 -14.92
CA GLU A 3 -1.85 16.49 -14.28
C GLU A 3 -1.97 15.75 -12.94
N GLY A 4 -3.02 16.04 -12.17
CA GLY A 4 -3.37 15.28 -10.95
C GLY A 4 -3.58 13.79 -11.21
N THR A 5 -4.25 13.42 -12.30
CA THR A 5 -4.47 12.02 -12.68
C THR A 5 -3.16 11.30 -13.00
N LYS A 6 -2.23 11.96 -13.72
CA LYS A 6 -0.89 11.39 -14.01
C LYS A 6 -0.12 11.10 -12.73
N ARG A 7 -0.12 12.04 -11.77
CA ARG A 7 0.57 11.88 -10.48
C ARG A 7 -0.04 10.73 -9.68
N VAL A 8 -1.36 10.69 -9.53
CA VAL A 8 -2.04 9.61 -8.79
C VAL A 8 -1.72 8.25 -9.40
N LEU A 9 -1.73 8.11 -10.72
CA LEU A 9 -1.35 6.87 -11.40
C LEU A 9 0.10 6.47 -11.13
N ALA A 10 1.06 7.41 -11.22
CA ALA A 10 2.46 7.12 -10.93
C ALA A 10 2.67 6.67 -9.48
N TYR A 11 2.04 7.33 -8.51
CA TYR A 11 2.13 6.94 -7.11
C TYR A 11 1.39 5.64 -6.78
N SER A 12 0.31 5.33 -7.51
CA SER A 12 -0.42 4.06 -7.35
C SER A 12 0.44 2.83 -7.67
N LEU A 13 1.37 2.95 -8.64
CA LEU A 13 2.30 1.87 -8.97
C LEU A 13 3.21 1.52 -7.78
N TYR A 14 3.72 2.52 -7.07
CA TYR A 14 4.52 2.28 -5.86
C TYR A 14 3.69 1.60 -4.75
N LEU A 15 2.42 1.99 -4.60
CA LEU A 15 1.51 1.34 -3.65
C LEU A 15 1.29 -0.13 -3.99
N TRP A 16 1.12 -0.45 -5.27
CA TRP A 16 0.97 -1.83 -5.76
C TRP A 16 2.23 -2.67 -5.56
N ILE A 17 3.40 -2.11 -5.84
CA ILE A 17 4.69 -2.78 -5.58
C ILE A 17 4.84 -3.07 -4.08
N GLY A 18 4.56 -2.09 -3.22
CA GLY A 18 4.58 -2.26 -1.78
C GLY A 18 3.61 -3.36 -1.32
N THR A 19 2.40 -3.37 -1.86
CA THR A 19 1.38 -4.39 -1.56
C THR A 19 1.83 -5.79 -1.95
N ALA A 20 2.42 -5.95 -3.15
CA ALA A 20 2.96 -7.23 -3.60
C ALA A 20 4.09 -7.75 -2.70
N ALA A 21 4.97 -6.86 -2.23
CA ALA A 21 6.01 -7.20 -1.28
C ALA A 21 5.44 -7.66 0.07
N VAL A 22 4.42 -6.97 0.59
CA VAL A 22 3.72 -7.35 1.82
C VAL A 22 3.06 -8.72 1.68
N ILE A 23 2.37 -8.98 0.57
CA ILE A 23 1.75 -10.28 0.30
C ILE A 23 2.81 -11.39 0.28
N SER A 24 3.93 -11.17 -0.42
CA SER A 24 5.03 -12.12 -0.50
C SER A 24 5.62 -12.42 0.88
N PHE A 25 5.79 -11.39 1.71
CA PHE A 25 6.25 -11.54 3.09
C PHE A 25 5.26 -12.33 3.95
N ASN A 26 3.95 -12.07 3.83
CA ASN A 26 2.92 -12.82 4.55
C ASN A 26 2.92 -14.31 4.18
N ILE A 27 3.09 -14.63 2.89
CA ILE A 27 3.21 -16.03 2.43
C ILE A 27 4.44 -16.69 3.06
N ALA A 28 5.60 -16.02 3.01
CA ALA A 28 6.83 -16.54 3.60
C ALA A 28 6.71 -16.73 5.12
N ALA A 29 6.09 -15.78 5.83
CA ALA A 29 5.82 -15.88 7.27
C ALA A 29 4.93 -17.08 7.58
N ALA A 30 3.86 -17.29 6.82
CA ALA A 30 2.97 -18.44 6.99
C ALA A 30 3.70 -19.78 6.79
N MET A 31 4.62 -19.86 5.83
CA MET A 31 5.43 -21.06 5.58
C MET A 31 6.46 -21.36 6.68
N SER A 32 6.93 -20.33 7.40
CA SER A 32 7.98 -20.48 8.42
C SER A 32 7.49 -21.11 9.74
N HIS A 33 6.16 -21.18 9.95
CA HIS A 33 5.53 -21.55 11.22
C HIS A 33 6.06 -20.78 12.45
N SER A 34 6.70 -19.63 12.25
CA SER A 34 7.28 -18.81 13.30
C SER A 34 6.28 -17.76 13.78
N GLU A 35 6.03 -17.73 15.09
CA GLU A 35 5.14 -16.77 15.71
C GLU A 35 5.64 -15.33 15.53
N SER A 36 6.95 -15.09 15.69
CA SER A 36 7.54 -13.75 15.53
C SER A 36 7.39 -13.20 14.11
N LEU A 37 7.59 -14.05 13.09
CA LEU A 37 7.38 -13.67 11.69
C LEU A 37 5.90 -13.42 11.39
N THR A 38 4.99 -14.19 12.00
CA THR A 38 3.55 -13.98 11.86
C THR A 38 3.11 -12.64 12.46
N VAL A 39 3.61 -12.28 13.65
CA VAL A 39 3.34 -10.97 14.27
C VAL A 39 3.91 -9.83 13.44
N ALA A 40 5.14 -9.98 12.92
CA ALA A 40 5.73 -9.01 12.02
C ALA A 40 4.89 -8.83 10.73
N ALA A 41 4.37 -9.92 10.18
CA ALA A 41 3.53 -9.89 8.97
C ALA A 41 2.18 -9.20 9.23
N LEU A 42 1.59 -9.42 10.41
CA LEU A 42 0.38 -8.73 10.83
C LEU A 42 0.61 -7.22 10.97
N ALA A 43 1.71 -6.83 11.64
CA ALA A 43 2.06 -5.41 11.78
C ALA A 43 2.32 -4.73 10.43
N LEU A 44 3.06 -5.40 9.54
CA LEU A 44 3.35 -4.90 8.20
C LEU A 44 2.07 -4.72 7.37
N THR A 45 1.15 -5.68 7.46
CA THR A 45 -0.17 -5.62 6.82
C THR A 45 -0.99 -4.44 7.34
N GLY A 46 -1.01 -4.24 8.67
CA GLY A 46 -1.66 -3.09 9.28
C GLY A 46 -1.11 -1.75 8.79
N MET A 47 0.22 -1.63 8.70
CA MET A 47 0.86 -0.42 8.14
C MET A 47 0.53 -0.21 6.66
N ALA A 48 0.51 -1.27 5.86
CA ALA A 48 0.14 -1.20 4.45
C ALA A 48 -1.32 -0.73 4.26
N ALA A 49 -2.23 -1.20 5.11
CA ALA A 49 -3.62 -0.77 5.10
C ALA A 49 -3.75 0.73 5.41
N LEU A 50 -3.04 1.23 6.43
CA LEU A 50 -3.01 2.66 6.76
C LEU A 50 -2.43 3.49 5.60
N ALA A 51 -1.34 3.05 4.98
CA ALA A 51 -0.75 3.71 3.82
C ALA A 51 -1.73 3.79 2.64
N GLY A 52 -2.51 2.72 2.39
CA GLY A 52 -3.55 2.70 1.37
C GLY A 52 -4.68 3.70 1.64
N ILE A 53 -5.12 3.82 2.89
CA ILE A 53 -6.14 4.81 3.30
C ILE A 53 -5.63 6.23 3.09
N VAL A 54 -4.41 6.53 3.55
CA VAL A 54 -3.78 7.86 3.39
C VAL A 54 -3.63 8.21 1.92
N PHE A 55 -3.17 7.25 1.10
CA PHE A 55 -3.06 7.44 -0.34
C PHE A 55 -4.44 7.72 -0.99
N GLY A 56 -5.47 6.98 -0.61
CA GLY A 56 -6.83 7.17 -1.13
C GLY A 56 -7.38 8.56 -0.83
N LEU A 57 -7.21 9.04 0.41
CA LEU A 57 -7.59 10.40 0.82
C LEU A 57 -6.82 11.45 0.01
N TRP A 58 -5.50 11.31 -0.09
CA TRP A 58 -4.66 12.22 -0.87
C TRP A 58 -5.03 12.24 -2.36
N ALA A 59 -5.30 11.06 -2.94
CA ALA A 59 -5.70 10.92 -4.34
C ALA A 59 -7.06 11.59 -4.60
N ALA A 60 -8.04 11.40 -3.70
CA ALA A 60 -9.34 12.06 -3.79
C ALA A 60 -9.21 13.58 -3.77
N ILE A 61 -8.42 14.13 -2.83
CA ILE A 61 -8.15 15.57 -2.75
C ILE A 61 -7.46 16.08 -4.02
N THR A 62 -6.46 15.34 -4.50
CA THR A 62 -5.67 15.72 -5.69
C THR A 62 -6.52 15.74 -6.96
N LEU A 63 -7.46 14.80 -7.11
CA LEU A 63 -8.36 14.71 -8.26
C LEU A 63 -9.53 15.70 -8.19
N ALA A 64 -9.99 16.04 -6.98
CA ALA A 64 -11.03 17.04 -6.76
C ALA A 64 -10.50 18.48 -6.87
N SER A 65 -9.19 18.68 -6.74
CA SER A 65 -8.59 20.01 -6.85
C SER A 65 -8.69 20.52 -8.30
N PRO A 66 -9.23 21.74 -8.53
CA PRO A 66 -9.48 22.28 -9.87
C PRO A 66 -8.23 22.77 -10.61
N LYS A 67 -7.02 22.51 -10.09
CA LYS A 67 -5.76 22.93 -10.69
C LYS A 67 -5.42 22.14 -11.96
#